data_AF-A0A353LVB1-F1
#
_entry.id   AF-A0A353LVB1-F1
#
_cell.length_a   1.000
_cell.length_b   1.000
_cell.length_c   1.000
_cell.angle_alpha   90.00
_cell.angle_beta   90.00
_cell.angle_gamma   90.00
#
_symmetry.space_group_name_H-M   'P 1'
#
loop_
_entity.id
_entity.type
_entity.pdbx_description
1 polymer ?
#
loop_
_entity_poly.entity_id
_entity_poly.type
_entity_poly.pdbx_seq_one_letter_code
_entity_poly.pdbx_strand_id
1 'polypeptide(L)'
;MRKRLVLTMAVLIVLLMAGIPSAEADERADRGYYTLKDHTGEVITMTGRELDPGDHYIASDNRLFEVVETEGDTVRVRYVETIELPEISEELLGAQVGRSGEGQAVVGIYHTHNAESYVPSSGTESKDDGRGDILEVGKVLASNMEKSGITVHWSDNSHIPHDGQAYVRSRRTATELLRKN
;
A
#
# COMPACT_ATOMS: atom_id res chain seq x y z
N MET A 1 -33.90 36.50 12.41
CA MET A 1 -33.83 35.08 12.85
C MET A 1 -33.11 34.20 11.83
N ARG A 2 -33.51 34.20 10.55
CA ARG A 2 -32.90 33.37 9.48
C ARG A 2 -31.37 33.52 9.31
N LYS A 3 -30.82 34.74 9.39
CA LYS A 3 -29.36 35.00 9.30
C LYS A 3 -28.56 34.46 10.50
N ARG A 4 -29.14 34.50 11.71
CA ARG A 4 -28.51 33.94 12.92
C ARG A 4 -28.53 32.41 12.86
N LEU A 5 -29.62 31.82 12.39
CA LEU A 5 -29.75 30.37 12.19
C LEU A 5 -28.72 29.83 11.17
N VAL A 6 -28.52 30.54 10.05
CA VAL A 6 -27.50 30.18 9.05
C VAL A 6 -26.08 30.27 9.61
N LEU A 7 -25.78 31.29 10.41
CA LEU A 7 -24.47 31.44 11.04
C LEU A 7 -24.19 30.34 12.07
N THR A 8 -25.19 30.00 12.91
CA THR A 8 -25.07 28.90 13.87
C THR A 8 -24.86 27.55 13.17
N MET A 9 -25.57 27.31 12.07
CA MET A 9 -25.43 26.08 11.28
C MET A 9 -24.06 25.98 10.60
N ALA A 10 -23.52 27.09 10.08
CA ALA A 10 -22.18 27.13 9.49
C ALA A 10 -21.08 26.85 10.53
N VAL A 11 -21.20 27.42 11.74
CA VAL A 11 -20.26 27.16 12.84
C VAL A 11 -20.32 25.69 13.29
N LEU A 12 -21.52 25.11 13.35
CA LEU A 12 -21.70 23.70 13.69
C LEU A 12 -21.06 22.77 12.64
N ILE A 13 -21.19 23.09 11.36
CA ILE A 13 -20.57 22.32 10.26
C ILE A 13 -19.04 22.42 10.31
N VAL A 14 -18.48 23.59 10.61
CA VAL A 14 -17.03 23.77 10.77
C VAL A 14 -16.49 22.99 11.98
N LEU A 15 -17.23 22.98 13.09
CA LEU A 15 -16.91 22.18 14.28
C LEU A 15 -17.00 20.67 14.00
N LEU A 16 -17.96 20.22 13.18
CA LEU A 16 -18.05 18.82 12.75
C LEU A 16 -16.90 18.41 11.83
N MET A 17 -16.45 19.30 10.93
CA MET A 17 -15.33 19.03 10.03
C MET A 17 -13.97 19.00 10.75
N ALA A 18 -13.80 19.77 11.83
CA ALA A 18 -12.56 19.82 12.60
C ALA A 18 -12.32 18.59 13.48
N GLY A 19 -13.34 17.74 13.68
CA GLY A 19 -13.29 16.56 14.53
C GLY A 19 -13.15 15.24 13.77
N ILE A 20 -12.87 15.26 12.46
CA ILE A 20 -12.61 14.04 11.70
C ILE A 20 -11.12 13.69 11.92
N PRO A 21 -10.78 12.68 12.73
CA PRO A 21 -9.41 12.20 12.78
C PRO A 21 -9.01 11.72 11.38
N SER A 22 -7.91 12.28 10.87
CA SER A 22 -7.20 11.69 9.75
C SER A 22 -6.62 10.38 10.26
N ALA A 23 -7.32 9.26 10.04
CA ALA A 23 -6.76 7.94 10.24
C ALA A 23 -5.71 7.72 9.14
N GLU A 24 -4.49 8.18 9.38
CA GLU A 24 -3.33 7.82 8.59
C GLU A 24 -2.81 6.49 9.15
N ALA A 25 -2.81 5.45 8.32
CA ALA A 25 -2.18 4.18 8.67
C ALA A 25 -0.66 4.38 8.63
N ASP A 26 -0.10 4.88 9.73
CA ASP A 26 1.30 5.27 9.81
C ASP A 26 2.18 4.11 10.31
N GLU A 27 3.39 4.05 9.77
CA GLU A 27 4.43 3.12 10.21
C GLU A 27 5.32 3.82 11.24
N ARG A 28 5.79 3.08 12.24
CA ARG A 28 6.70 3.61 13.24
C ARG A 28 7.99 4.14 12.61
N ALA A 29 8.30 5.41 12.87
CA ALA A 29 9.52 6.05 12.37
C ALA A 29 10.80 5.67 13.13
N ASP A 30 10.69 5.08 14.32
CA ASP A 30 11.81 4.76 15.21
C ASP A 30 12.49 3.41 14.90
N ARG A 31 12.06 2.75 13.81
CA ARG A 31 12.52 1.40 13.39
C ARG A 31 12.21 0.30 14.42
N GLY A 32 11.32 0.56 15.37
CA GLY A 32 10.78 -0.44 16.27
C GLY A 32 9.70 -1.31 15.61
N TYR A 33 9.12 -2.22 16.38
CA TYR A 33 8.03 -3.08 15.93
C TYR A 33 7.09 -3.42 17.09
N TYR A 34 5.83 -3.67 16.75
CA TYR A 34 4.85 -4.30 17.62
C TYR A 34 4.92 -5.83 17.48
N THR A 35 4.68 -6.54 18.57
CA THR A 35 4.61 -8.00 18.63
C THR A 35 3.18 -8.43 18.90
N LEU A 36 2.54 -9.11 17.94
CA LEU A 36 1.20 -9.63 18.09
C LEU A 36 1.26 -10.95 18.85
N LYS A 37 0.55 -11.03 19.98
CA LYS A 37 0.51 -12.22 20.83
C LYS A 37 -0.92 -12.67 21.09
N ASP A 38 -1.12 -13.97 21.12
CA ASP A 38 -2.40 -14.55 21.52
C ASP A 38 -2.57 -14.59 23.05
N HIS A 39 -3.70 -15.12 23.52
CA HIS A 39 -4.00 -15.29 24.95
C HIS A 39 -3.05 -16.23 25.71
N THR A 40 -2.35 -17.13 25.01
CA THR A 40 -1.36 -18.03 25.62
C THR A 40 0.04 -17.39 25.71
N GLY A 41 0.22 -16.26 25.03
CA GLY A 41 1.50 -15.57 24.89
C GLY A 41 2.31 -16.03 23.68
N GLU A 42 1.75 -16.86 22.80
CA GLU A 42 2.35 -17.25 21.53
C GLU A 42 2.46 -16.02 20.62
N VAL A 43 3.62 -15.82 20.01
CA VAL A 43 3.85 -14.75 19.04
C VAL A 43 3.28 -15.17 17.69
N ILE A 44 2.29 -14.42 17.22
CA ILE A 44 1.63 -14.67 15.93
C ILE A 44 2.40 -14.01 14.79
N THR A 45 2.80 -12.75 14.96
CA THR A 45 3.57 -11.98 13.96
C THR A 45 4.14 -10.70 14.58
N MET A 46 4.88 -9.93 13.79
CA MET A 46 5.44 -8.62 14.15
C MET A 46 5.14 -7.60 13.04
N THR A 47 4.91 -6.34 13.40
CA THR A 47 4.62 -5.27 12.43
C THR A 47 5.20 -3.93 12.86
N GLY A 48 5.61 -3.09 11.90
CA GLY A 48 5.96 -1.69 12.16
C GLY A 48 4.75 -0.75 12.18
N ARG A 49 3.57 -1.24 11.78
CA ARG A 49 2.32 -0.45 11.72
C ARG A 49 1.67 -0.36 13.08
N GLU A 50 1.19 0.82 13.42
CA GLU A 50 0.26 0.97 14.54
C GLU A 50 -1.07 0.25 14.21
N LEU A 51 -1.64 -0.41 15.21
CA LEU A 51 -2.85 -1.22 15.07
C LEU A 51 -3.87 -0.79 16.12
N ASP A 52 -5.12 -0.62 15.68
CA ASP A 52 -6.24 -0.26 16.52
C ASP A 52 -7.04 -1.50 16.94
N PRO A 53 -7.69 -1.50 18.12
CA PRO A 53 -8.68 -2.51 18.46
C PRO A 53 -9.75 -2.67 17.37
N GLY A 54 -9.97 -3.92 16.93
CA GLY A 54 -10.84 -4.27 15.81
C GLY A 54 -10.14 -4.46 14.46
N ASP A 55 -8.85 -4.12 14.35
CA ASP A 55 -8.05 -4.45 13.18
C ASP A 55 -7.88 -5.96 13.03
N HIS A 56 -7.70 -6.41 11.79
CA HIS A 56 -7.62 -7.82 11.45
C HIS A 56 -6.29 -8.19 10.80
N TYR A 57 -5.75 -9.33 11.20
CA TYR A 57 -4.57 -9.96 10.60
C TYR A 57 -4.90 -11.39 10.15
N ILE A 58 -4.58 -11.72 8.89
CA ILE A 58 -4.70 -13.08 8.35
C ILE A 58 -3.30 -13.67 8.29
N ALA A 59 -3.06 -14.74 9.04
CA ALA A 59 -1.79 -15.46 9.06
C ALA A 59 -1.59 -16.34 7.81
N SER A 60 -0.37 -16.83 7.61
CA SER A 60 -0.01 -17.68 6.45
C SER A 60 -0.76 -19.01 6.38
N ASP A 61 -1.36 -19.45 7.48
CA ASP A 61 -2.21 -20.64 7.59
C ASP A 61 -3.71 -20.30 7.54
N ASN A 62 -4.04 -19.12 7.02
CA ASN A 62 -5.39 -18.56 6.90
C ASN A 62 -6.13 -18.31 8.22
N ARG A 63 -5.47 -18.43 9.37
CA ARG A 63 -6.07 -18.04 10.64
C ARG A 63 -6.23 -16.52 10.70
N LEU A 64 -7.46 -16.07 10.89
CA LEU A 64 -7.84 -14.68 11.11
C LEU A 64 -7.74 -14.37 12.60
N PHE A 65 -7.06 -13.27 12.91
CA PHE A 65 -6.91 -12.72 14.24
C PHE A 65 -7.44 -11.28 14.27
N GLU A 66 -8.11 -10.92 15.35
CA GLU A 66 -8.60 -9.56 15.62
C GLU A 66 -7.77 -8.94 16.75
N VAL A 67 -7.36 -7.69 16.59
CA VAL A 67 -6.67 -6.90 17.61
C VAL A 67 -7.65 -6.55 18.72
N VAL A 68 -7.29 -6.91 19.96
CA VAL A 68 -8.10 -6.64 21.15
C VAL A 68 -7.63 -5.38 21.85
N GLU A 69 -6.32 -5.25 22.05
CA GLU A 69 -5.70 -4.10 22.72
C GLU A 69 -4.20 -4.04 22.42
N THR A 70 -3.61 -2.87 22.65
CA THR A 70 -2.18 -2.61 22.51
C THR A 70 -1.63 -2.08 23.84
N GLU A 71 -0.67 -2.80 24.43
CA GLU A 71 0.06 -2.43 25.66
C GLU A 71 1.56 -2.25 25.31
N GLY A 72 1.98 -1.00 25.10
CA GLY A 72 3.34 -0.70 24.63
C GLY A 72 3.60 -1.34 23.26
N ASP A 73 4.67 -2.13 23.16
CA ASP A 73 5.04 -2.85 21.93
C ASP A 73 4.35 -4.22 21.80
N THR A 74 3.45 -4.58 22.72
CA THR A 74 2.70 -5.85 22.66
C THR A 74 1.26 -5.59 22.24
N VAL A 75 0.83 -6.24 21.16
CA VAL A 75 -0.55 -6.20 20.67
C VAL A 75 -1.19 -7.53 21.01
N ARG A 76 -2.26 -7.53 21.83
CA ARG A 76 -3.01 -8.75 22.11
C ARG A 76 -4.02 -9.00 20.99
N VAL A 77 -4.01 -10.21 20.47
CA VAL A 77 -4.94 -10.63 19.42
C VAL A 77 -5.75 -11.85 19.84
N ARG A 78 -6.94 -11.98 19.26
CA ARG A 78 -7.83 -13.12 19.47
C ARG A 78 -8.09 -13.81 18.14
N TYR A 79 -7.97 -15.13 18.13
CA TYR A 79 -8.38 -15.95 16.99
C TYR A 79 -9.89 -15.77 16.72
N VAL A 80 -10.22 -15.56 15.45
CA VAL A 80 -11.60 -15.40 14.97
C VAL A 80 -12.04 -16.68 14.27
N GLU A 81 -11.38 -17.01 13.15
CA GLU A 81 -11.70 -18.18 12.32
C GLU A 81 -10.51 -18.56 11.43
N THR A 82 -10.63 -19.66 10.69
CA THR A 82 -9.70 -20.03 9.61
C THR A 82 -10.40 -19.80 8.29
N ILE A 83 -9.88 -18.90 7.46
CA ILE A 83 -10.50 -18.49 6.20
C ILE A 83 -10.33 -19.59 5.15
N GLU A 84 -11.42 -19.95 4.51
CA GLU A 84 -11.38 -20.76 3.29
C GLU A 84 -11.10 -19.85 2.09
N LEU A 85 -9.94 -20.05 1.45
CA LEU A 85 -9.59 -19.32 0.25
C LEU A 85 -10.40 -19.85 -0.94
N PRO A 86 -10.80 -18.97 -1.89
CA PRO A 86 -11.49 -19.41 -3.09
C PRO A 86 -10.58 -20.31 -3.93
N GLU A 87 -11.17 -21.32 -4.57
CA GLU A 87 -10.45 -22.10 -5.58
C GLU A 87 -10.12 -21.22 -6.78
N ILE A 88 -8.82 -21.09 -7.10
CA ILE A 88 -8.38 -20.34 -8.27
C ILE A 88 -8.60 -21.21 -9.50
N SER A 89 -9.65 -20.90 -10.28
CA SER A 89 -9.89 -21.52 -11.58
C SER A 89 -9.12 -20.78 -12.68
N GLU A 90 -8.85 -21.48 -13.81
CA GLU A 90 -8.26 -20.85 -15.00
C GLU A 90 -9.13 -19.68 -15.54
N GLU A 91 -10.44 -19.76 -15.35
CA GLU A 91 -11.38 -18.70 -15.73
C GLU A 91 -11.19 -17.43 -14.89
N LEU A 92 -10.96 -17.56 -13.58
CA LEU A 92 -10.69 -16.44 -12.69
C LEU A 92 -9.36 -15.74 -13.06
N LEU A 93 -8.33 -16.52 -13.42
CA LEU A 93 -7.05 -16.01 -13.89
C LEU A 93 -7.17 -15.30 -15.26
N GLY A 94 -7.93 -15.87 -16.18
CA GLY A 94 -8.17 -15.31 -17.52
C GLY A 94 -8.99 -14.01 -17.52
N ALA A 95 -9.76 -13.75 -16.46
CA ALA A 95 -10.49 -12.50 -16.29
C ALA A 95 -9.62 -11.34 -15.78
N GLN A 96 -8.57 -11.64 -14.99
CA GLN A 96 -7.63 -10.62 -14.50
C GLN A 96 -6.54 -10.27 -15.52
N VAL A 97 -6.09 -11.25 -16.30
CA VAL A 97 -5.13 -11.04 -17.38
C VAL A 97 -5.94 -10.85 -18.66
N GLY A 98 -6.24 -9.60 -19.01
CA GLY A 98 -6.89 -9.28 -20.28
C GLY A 98 -6.19 -10.03 -21.41
N ARG A 99 -6.94 -10.90 -22.12
CA ARG A 99 -6.40 -11.78 -23.17
C ARG A 99 -5.53 -10.96 -24.11
N SER A 100 -4.22 -11.18 -24.07
CA SER A 100 -3.31 -10.60 -25.04
C SER A 100 -3.73 -11.15 -26.40
N GLY A 101 -4.25 -10.28 -27.27
CA GLY A 101 -4.41 -10.62 -28.68
C GLY A 101 -3.05 -10.97 -29.28
N GLU A 102 -3.04 -11.55 -30.49
CA GLU A 102 -1.83 -11.88 -31.27
C GLU A 102 -1.03 -10.64 -31.72
N GLY A 103 -0.89 -9.63 -30.87
CA GLY A 103 -0.07 -8.43 -31.05
C GLY A 103 1.27 -8.54 -30.32
N GLN A 104 2.22 -7.67 -30.68
CA GLN A 104 3.50 -7.54 -29.96
C GLN A 104 3.25 -7.31 -28.47
N ALA A 105 3.89 -8.10 -27.62
CA ALA A 105 3.81 -7.94 -26.18
C ALA A 105 4.34 -6.54 -25.78
N VAL A 106 3.44 -5.68 -25.29
CA VAL A 106 3.77 -4.38 -24.71
C VAL A 106 3.94 -4.54 -23.21
N VAL A 107 5.03 -4.02 -22.64
CA VAL A 107 5.31 -4.08 -21.21
C VAL A 107 5.20 -2.69 -20.59
N GLY A 108 4.37 -2.53 -19.56
CA GLY A 108 4.33 -1.31 -18.74
C GLY A 108 5.17 -1.48 -17.47
N ILE A 109 5.99 -0.47 -17.11
CA ILE A 109 6.79 -0.48 -15.88
C ILE A 109 6.51 0.82 -15.10
N TYR A 110 6.16 0.70 -13.83
CA TYR A 110 5.99 1.81 -12.89
C TYR A 110 6.39 1.37 -11.47
N HIS A 111 6.57 2.32 -10.56
CA HIS A 111 7.09 2.08 -9.21
C HIS A 111 6.13 2.66 -8.18
N THR A 112 5.58 1.86 -7.26
CA THR A 112 4.66 2.39 -6.24
C THR A 112 5.38 3.32 -5.25
N HIS A 113 6.64 3.06 -4.92
CA HIS A 113 7.43 3.89 -4.01
C HIS A 113 8.68 4.41 -4.71
N ASN A 114 8.65 5.64 -5.20
CA ASN A 114 9.75 6.19 -5.99
C ASN A 114 11.00 6.53 -5.15
N ALA A 115 10.89 6.60 -3.83
CA ALA A 115 11.96 7.02 -2.93
C ALA A 115 12.97 5.90 -2.61
N GLU A 116 12.61 4.63 -2.88
CA GLU A 116 13.40 3.44 -2.51
C GLU A 116 14.82 3.50 -3.09
N SER A 117 15.81 3.37 -2.19
CA SER A 117 17.24 3.41 -2.50
C SER A 117 17.98 2.30 -1.74
N TYR A 118 19.21 2.01 -2.14
CA TYR A 118 19.92 0.84 -1.63
C TYR A 118 21.20 1.21 -0.88
N VAL A 119 21.40 0.57 0.28
CA VAL A 119 22.63 0.62 1.06
C VAL A 119 23.46 -0.65 0.76
N PRO A 120 24.80 -0.56 0.60
CA PRO A 120 25.64 0.61 0.83
C PRO A 120 25.78 1.57 -0.36
N SER A 121 25.32 1.21 -1.56
CA SER A 121 25.62 1.93 -2.80
C SER A 121 25.25 3.42 -2.79
N SER A 122 24.07 3.74 -2.27
CA SER A 122 23.55 5.12 -2.25
C SER A 122 23.60 5.76 -0.87
N GLY A 123 24.09 5.05 0.13
CA GLY A 123 24.23 5.54 1.51
C GLY A 123 22.92 5.78 2.27
N THR A 124 21.75 5.56 1.63
CA THR A 124 20.43 5.69 2.24
C THR A 124 19.47 4.66 1.66
N GLU A 125 18.48 4.25 2.47
CA GLU A 125 17.39 3.34 2.08
C GLU A 125 16.25 4.09 1.38
N SER A 126 16.17 5.41 1.54
CA SER A 126 15.12 6.26 0.97
C SER A 126 15.64 7.66 0.66
N LYS A 127 15.15 8.26 -0.43
CA LYS A 127 15.40 9.65 -0.83
C LYS A 127 14.08 10.43 -0.84
N ASP A 128 13.95 11.38 0.08
CA ASP A 128 12.71 12.14 0.32
C ASP A 128 12.23 12.97 -0.87
N ASP A 129 13.13 13.26 -1.83
CA ASP A 129 12.80 13.93 -3.08
C ASP A 129 12.05 13.01 -4.07
N GLY A 130 11.84 11.74 -3.72
CA GLY A 130 11.21 10.74 -4.57
C GLY A 130 12.08 10.29 -5.74
N ARG A 131 13.38 10.56 -5.70
CA ARG A 131 14.36 10.18 -6.73
C ARG A 131 15.24 9.01 -6.27
N GLY A 132 14.58 7.98 -5.76
CA GLY A 132 15.19 6.73 -5.34
C GLY A 132 15.91 5.99 -6.46
N ASP A 133 16.85 5.12 -6.09
CA ASP A 133 17.60 4.27 -7.03
C ASP A 133 16.69 3.32 -7.81
N ILE A 134 15.53 2.97 -7.26
CA ILE A 134 14.52 2.14 -7.93
C ILE A 134 14.14 2.67 -9.32
N LEU A 135 14.19 4.00 -9.52
CA LEU A 135 13.93 4.62 -10.83
C LEU A 135 15.00 4.25 -11.85
N GLU A 136 16.27 4.23 -11.43
CA GLU A 136 17.38 3.81 -12.29
C GLU A 136 17.27 2.32 -12.63
N VAL A 137 16.94 1.48 -11.64
CA VAL A 137 16.69 0.05 -11.85
C VAL A 137 15.60 -0.16 -12.91
N GLY A 138 14.46 0.51 -12.76
CA GLY A 138 13.35 0.41 -13.72
C GLY A 138 13.73 0.90 -15.12
N LYS A 139 14.51 1.98 -15.22
CA LYS A 139 15.00 2.51 -16.49
C LYS A 139 15.95 1.53 -17.19
N VAL A 140 16.91 0.96 -16.46
CA VAL A 140 17.85 -0.03 -17.01
C VAL A 140 17.12 -1.29 -17.46
N LEU A 141 16.13 -1.75 -16.69
CA LEU A 141 15.29 -2.89 -17.07
C LEU A 141 14.55 -2.59 -18.39
N ALA A 142 13.86 -1.45 -18.47
CA ALA A 142 13.14 -1.02 -19.66
C ALA A 142 14.06 -0.97 -20.89
N SER A 143 15.21 -0.31 -20.77
CA SER A 143 16.17 -0.18 -21.88
C SER A 143 16.73 -1.53 -22.36
N ASN A 144 16.91 -2.52 -21.48
CA ASN A 144 17.39 -3.85 -21.90
C ASN A 144 16.29 -4.68 -22.58
N MET A 145 15.03 -4.53 -22.15
CA MET A 145 13.88 -5.12 -22.84
C MET A 145 13.69 -4.51 -24.23
N GLU A 146 13.80 -3.18 -24.35
CA GLU A 146 13.72 -2.47 -25.65
C GLU A 146 14.82 -2.92 -26.61
N LYS A 147 16.07 -3.08 -26.13
CA LYS A 147 17.17 -3.64 -26.93
C LYS A 147 16.89 -5.06 -27.43
N SER A 148 16.03 -5.81 -26.73
CA SER A 148 15.61 -7.15 -27.10
C SER A 148 14.40 -7.16 -28.04
N GLY A 149 13.94 -5.99 -28.51
CA GLY A 149 12.83 -5.85 -29.44
C GLY A 149 11.44 -5.80 -28.79
N ILE A 150 11.37 -5.63 -27.48
CA ILE A 150 10.11 -5.53 -26.72
C ILE A 150 9.69 -4.07 -26.62
N THR A 151 8.42 -3.76 -26.90
CA THR A 151 7.87 -2.42 -26.68
C THR A 151 7.66 -2.21 -25.18
N VAL A 152 8.30 -1.18 -24.62
CA VAL A 152 8.18 -0.87 -23.18
C VAL A 152 7.67 0.56 -22.96
N HIS A 153 6.77 0.71 -22.00
CA HIS A 153 6.33 1.99 -21.47
C HIS A 153 6.72 2.09 -20.00
N TRP A 154 7.89 2.68 -19.74
CA TRP A 154 8.32 3.01 -18.39
C TRP A 154 7.77 4.38 -17.97
N SER A 155 7.25 4.48 -16.75
CA SER A 155 6.82 5.73 -16.13
C SER A 155 7.64 6.03 -14.88
N ASP A 156 8.15 7.26 -14.82
CA ASP A 156 8.81 7.85 -13.66
C ASP A 156 7.88 8.77 -12.86
N ASN A 157 6.56 8.66 -13.06
CA ASN A 157 5.57 9.41 -12.28
C ASN A 157 5.83 9.22 -10.78
N SER A 158 5.86 10.34 -10.06
CA SER A 158 6.07 10.32 -8.61
C SER A 158 4.79 9.93 -7.88
N HIS A 159 4.93 9.01 -6.93
CA HIS A 159 3.88 8.56 -6.04
C HIS A 159 4.20 8.89 -4.58
N ILE A 160 5.12 9.82 -4.32
CA ILE A 160 5.33 10.38 -2.98
C ILE A 160 4.09 11.17 -2.50
N PRO A 161 3.87 11.33 -1.18
CA PRO A 161 4.70 10.86 -0.05
C PRO A 161 4.75 9.32 0.08
N HIS A 162 5.71 8.81 0.83
CA HIS A 162 5.87 7.36 1.05
C HIS A 162 4.86 6.88 2.11
N ASP A 163 3.58 6.85 1.74
CA ASP A 163 2.43 6.54 2.60
C ASP A 163 1.52 5.46 1.98
N GLY A 164 0.47 5.05 2.71
CA GLY A 164 -0.52 4.11 2.18
C GLY A 164 -1.27 4.60 0.93
N GLN A 165 -1.34 5.91 0.69
CA GLN A 165 -1.96 6.51 -0.51
C GLN A 165 -1.07 6.40 -1.75
N ALA A 166 0.20 5.97 -1.64
CA ALA A 166 1.08 5.72 -2.77
C ALA A 166 0.46 4.69 -3.74
N TYR A 167 -0.26 3.69 -3.24
CA TYR A 167 -0.99 2.71 -4.05
C TYR A 167 -2.14 3.32 -4.85
N VAL A 168 -2.84 4.30 -4.28
CA VAL A 168 -3.94 5.00 -4.99
C VAL A 168 -3.37 5.85 -6.12
N ARG A 169 -2.23 6.51 -5.88
CA ARG A 169 -1.52 7.29 -6.92
C ARG A 169 -0.96 6.38 -8.01
N SER A 170 -0.34 5.25 -7.64
CA SER A 170 0.25 4.29 -8.59
C SER A 170 -0.80 3.61 -9.47
N ARG A 171 -2.03 3.39 -8.95
CA ARG A 171 -3.16 2.92 -9.77
C ARG A 171 -3.51 3.87 -10.92
N ARG A 172 -3.34 5.19 -10.75
CA ARG A 172 -3.58 6.16 -11.84
C ARG A 172 -2.54 5.97 -12.95
N THR A 173 -1.26 5.88 -12.59
CA THR A 173 -0.16 5.60 -13.53
C THR A 173 -0.36 4.26 -14.24
N ALA A 174 -0.75 3.20 -13.53
CA ALA A 174 -1.06 1.91 -14.15
C ALA A 174 -2.20 2.04 -15.18
N THR A 175 -3.26 2.80 -14.85
CA THR A 175 -4.38 3.07 -15.77
C THR A 175 -3.92 3.85 -17.02
N GLU A 176 -3.01 4.81 -16.86
CA GLU A 176 -2.42 5.55 -17.98
C GLU A 176 -1.59 4.64 -18.89
N LEU A 177 -0.82 3.70 -18.31
CA LEU A 177 -0.05 2.72 -19.07
C LEU A 177 -0.94 1.74 -19.84
N LEU A 178 -2.05 1.30 -19.26
CA LEU A 178 -3.01 0.42 -19.94
C LEU A 178 -3.60 1.03 -21.21
N ARG A 179 -3.66 2.37 -21.32
CA ARG A 179 -4.11 3.08 -22.53
C ARG A 179 -3.07 3.11 -23.65
N LYS A 180 -1.85 2.64 -23.39
CA LYS A 180 -0.74 2.59 -24.36
C LYS A 180 -0.55 1.20 -24.96
N ASN A 181 -1.45 0.25 -24.66
CA ASN A 181 -1.53 -1.06 -25.29
C ASN A 181 -2.31 -1.00 -26.61
#